data_AF-A0A517VQN4-F1
#
_entry.id   AF-A0A517VQN4-F1
#
_cell.length_a   1.000
_cell.length_b   1.000
_cell.length_c   1.000
_cell.angle_alpha   90.00
_cell.angle_beta   90.00
_cell.angle_gamma   90.00
#
_symmetry.space_group_name_H-M   'P 1'
#
loop_
_entity.id
_entity.type
_entity.pdbx_description
1 polymer ?
#
loop_
_entity_poly.entity_id
_entity_poly.type
_entity_poly.pdbx_seq_one_letter_code
_entity_poly.pdbx_strand_id
1 'polypeptide(L)'
;MDLHGFVDIQEFRVRFPKKLFPYHGKDNLEVCVVSEQVSQIRGWFNKGRKWLSIDNLREYFPSKFSDKNHLNIPGPIYGAETDTCCTGPQEAPDNVLLDEIGQEFVFKQASNVNEFRNLVSAAICECFEGYGIDGDSHWRLSLIRDWWRTRGDMLRQEISEQWCNADSFQQWKRALQGDAEGYLQVYAFFVENGRVPNESDVLPDMC
;
A
#
# COMPACT_ATOMS: atom_id res chain seq x y z
N MET A 1 20.48 -9.64 3.97
CA MET A 1 20.06 -8.22 4.16
C MET A 1 18.64 -8.17 4.71
N ASP A 2 18.37 -7.34 5.71
CA ASP A 2 17.00 -7.05 6.18
C ASP A 2 16.35 -6.04 5.23
N LEU A 3 15.17 -6.35 4.72
CA LEU A 3 14.41 -5.48 3.82
C LEU A 3 13.36 -4.64 4.57
N HIS A 4 13.29 -4.75 5.91
CA HIS A 4 12.40 -3.97 6.76
C HIS A 4 10.93 -4.05 6.32
N GLY A 5 10.52 -5.25 5.89
CA GLY A 5 9.16 -5.51 5.41
C GLY A 5 8.86 -4.98 4.00
N PHE A 6 9.84 -4.44 3.28
CA PHE A 6 9.66 -4.08 1.87
C PHE A 6 9.41 -5.34 1.02
N VAL A 7 8.42 -5.25 0.13
CA VAL A 7 8.14 -6.20 -0.94
C VAL A 7 7.94 -5.44 -2.24
N ASP A 8 8.40 -6.01 -3.36
CA ASP A 8 8.08 -5.49 -4.68
C ASP A 8 6.69 -5.97 -5.08
N ILE A 9 5.73 -5.05 -5.16
CA ILE A 9 4.35 -5.41 -5.50
C ILE A 9 4.21 -5.97 -6.92
N GLN A 10 5.20 -5.72 -7.81
CA GLN A 10 5.23 -6.29 -9.16
C GLN A 10 5.35 -7.82 -9.14
N GLU A 11 5.77 -8.41 -8.03
CA GLU A 11 5.76 -9.85 -7.81
C GLU A 11 4.38 -10.41 -7.49
N PHE A 12 3.37 -9.58 -7.21
CA PHE A 12 2.02 -10.05 -6.91
C PHE A 12 1.15 -10.16 -8.16
N ARG A 13 0.22 -11.11 -8.12
CA ARG A 13 -0.89 -11.21 -9.07
C ARG A 13 -2.19 -11.25 -8.31
N VAL A 14 -3.20 -10.58 -8.85
CA VAL A 14 -4.55 -10.52 -8.26
C VAL A 14 -5.55 -11.18 -9.19
N ARG A 15 -6.50 -11.92 -8.63
CA ARG A 15 -7.65 -12.43 -9.37
C ARG A 15 -8.92 -12.02 -8.65
N PHE A 16 -9.73 -11.25 -9.36
CA PHE A 16 -11.03 -10.82 -8.87
C PHE A 16 -12.11 -11.90 -8.97
N PRO A 17 -13.14 -11.83 -8.11
CA PRO A 17 -14.34 -12.62 -8.26
C PRO A 17 -15.05 -12.29 -9.58
N LYS A 18 -16.02 -13.14 -9.98
CA LYS A 18 -16.81 -12.94 -11.23
C LYS A 18 -17.55 -11.61 -11.27
N LYS A 19 -17.92 -11.09 -10.10
CA LYS A 19 -18.57 -9.81 -9.90
C LYS A 19 -17.88 -9.13 -8.72
N LEU A 20 -17.41 -7.92 -8.91
CA LEU A 20 -16.91 -7.07 -7.83
C LEU A 20 -18.07 -6.41 -7.09
N PHE A 21 -19.19 -6.15 -7.79
CA PHE A 21 -20.39 -5.56 -7.20
C PHE A 21 -21.58 -6.54 -7.20
N PRO A 22 -22.32 -6.65 -6.08
CA PRO A 22 -22.02 -6.05 -4.78
C PRO A 22 -20.75 -6.64 -4.18
N TYR A 23 -20.02 -5.81 -3.42
CA TYR A 23 -18.79 -6.22 -2.75
C TYR A 23 -19.10 -7.22 -1.63
N HIS A 24 -18.34 -8.30 -1.55
CA HIS A 24 -18.60 -9.44 -0.65
C HIS A 24 -17.43 -9.75 0.30
N GLY A 25 -16.55 -8.78 0.55
CA GLY A 25 -15.40 -8.94 1.44
C GLY A 25 -14.16 -9.55 0.77
N LYS A 26 -13.02 -9.32 1.41
CA LYS A 26 -11.67 -9.60 0.91
C LYS A 26 -11.36 -11.07 0.69
N ASP A 27 -12.09 -11.98 1.33
CA ASP A 27 -11.88 -13.42 1.20
C ASP A 27 -12.16 -13.94 -0.21
N ASN A 28 -12.87 -13.16 -1.03
CA ASN A 28 -13.12 -13.47 -2.44
C ASN A 28 -12.02 -12.95 -3.39
N LEU A 29 -11.05 -12.18 -2.87
CA LEU A 29 -9.89 -11.69 -3.61
C LEU A 29 -8.74 -12.68 -3.49
N GLU A 30 -8.29 -13.18 -4.62
CA GLU A 30 -7.16 -14.10 -4.66
C GLU A 30 -5.89 -13.32 -5.00
N VAL A 31 -4.84 -13.54 -4.22
CA VAL A 31 -3.52 -12.90 -4.38
C VAL A 31 -2.46 -13.98 -4.21
N CYS A 32 -1.44 -13.96 -5.06
CA CYS A 32 -0.28 -14.84 -4.96
C CYS A 32 0.98 -14.17 -5.51
N VAL A 33 2.14 -14.79 -5.24
CA VAL A 33 3.43 -14.36 -5.80
C VAL A 33 3.69 -15.04 -7.15
N VAL A 34 4.29 -14.34 -8.10
CA VAL A 34 4.62 -14.86 -9.45
C VAL A 34 5.47 -16.13 -9.38
N SER A 35 6.43 -16.19 -8.46
CA SER A 35 7.32 -17.35 -8.27
C SER A 35 6.57 -18.63 -7.87
N GLU A 36 5.44 -18.51 -7.19
CA GLU A 36 4.58 -19.63 -6.76
C GLU A 36 3.71 -20.17 -7.91
N GLN A 37 3.57 -19.42 -9.02
CA GLN A 37 2.60 -19.71 -10.09
C GLN A 37 3.13 -20.55 -11.26
N VAL A 38 4.38 -21.00 -11.29
CA VAL A 38 4.93 -21.74 -12.46
C VAL A 38 4.20 -23.08 -12.73
N SER A 39 3.54 -23.68 -11.72
CA SER A 39 2.87 -24.99 -11.86
C SER A 39 1.33 -24.94 -11.95
N GLN A 40 0.67 -23.89 -11.43
CA GLN A 40 -0.81 -23.87 -11.29
C GLN A 40 -1.57 -23.14 -12.42
N ILE A 41 -0.89 -22.37 -13.27
CA ILE A 41 -1.53 -21.65 -14.39
C ILE A 41 -2.06 -22.62 -15.48
N ARG A 42 -1.56 -23.86 -15.54
CA ARG A 42 -1.94 -24.88 -16.56
C ARG A 42 -3.18 -25.72 -16.22
N GLY A 43 -4.04 -25.27 -15.30
CA GLY A 43 -5.30 -25.94 -14.97
C GLY A 43 -6.40 -25.67 -16.00
N TRP A 44 -6.87 -26.71 -16.69
CA TRP A 44 -7.89 -26.71 -17.76
C TRP A 44 -9.29 -26.17 -17.35
N PHE A 45 -9.47 -25.80 -16.07
CA PHE A 45 -10.73 -25.28 -15.49
C PHE A 45 -10.82 -23.74 -15.41
N ASN A 46 -9.79 -22.99 -15.81
CA ASN A 46 -9.74 -21.51 -15.71
C ASN A 46 -10.38 -20.76 -16.90
N LYS A 47 -11.49 -21.22 -17.47
CA LYS A 47 -12.19 -20.48 -18.54
C LYS A 47 -12.92 -19.26 -17.94
N GLY A 48 -12.25 -18.11 -17.91
CA GLY A 48 -12.89 -16.80 -17.77
C GLY A 48 -12.42 -15.87 -16.64
N ARG A 49 -11.43 -16.26 -15.82
CA ARG A 49 -10.83 -15.37 -14.81
C ARG A 49 -9.34 -15.24 -15.03
N LYS A 50 -8.89 -14.03 -15.40
CA LYS A 50 -7.48 -13.72 -15.67
C LYS A 50 -6.81 -13.26 -14.38
N TRP A 51 -5.60 -13.75 -14.11
CA TRP A 51 -4.72 -13.15 -13.12
C TRP A 51 -4.19 -11.82 -13.67
N LEU A 52 -4.43 -10.75 -12.94
CA LEU A 52 -4.00 -9.40 -13.27
C LEU A 52 -2.60 -9.15 -12.71
N SER A 53 -1.72 -8.57 -13.53
CA SER A 53 -0.50 -7.91 -13.05
C SER A 53 -0.85 -6.57 -12.42
N ILE A 54 0.09 -5.96 -11.71
CA ILE A 54 -0.06 -4.59 -11.18
C ILE A 54 -0.40 -3.59 -12.29
N ASP A 55 0.24 -3.69 -13.45
CA ASP A 55 -0.07 -2.80 -14.58
C ASP A 55 -1.54 -2.87 -15.02
N ASN A 56 -2.11 -4.07 -15.06
CA ASN A 56 -3.53 -4.24 -15.39
C ASN A 56 -4.44 -3.84 -14.20
N LEU A 57 -3.93 -3.95 -12.98
CA LEU A 57 -4.67 -3.59 -11.77
C LEU A 57 -4.91 -2.07 -11.72
N ARG A 58 -4.00 -1.25 -12.26
CA ARG A 58 -4.15 0.22 -12.35
C ARG A 58 -5.44 0.69 -13.03
N GLU A 59 -6.08 -0.14 -13.86
CA GLU A 59 -7.40 0.19 -14.43
C GLU A 59 -8.50 0.35 -13.37
N TYR A 60 -8.29 -0.19 -12.16
CA TYR A 60 -9.20 -0.11 -11.02
C TYR A 60 -8.73 0.90 -9.96
N PHE A 61 -7.57 1.52 -10.15
CA PHE A 61 -6.90 2.39 -9.19
C PHE A 61 -6.39 3.63 -9.93
N PRO A 62 -7.24 4.64 -10.15
CA PRO A 62 -6.87 5.80 -10.95
C PRO A 62 -5.68 6.52 -10.32
N SER A 63 -4.74 6.95 -11.17
CA SER A 63 -3.60 7.76 -10.74
C SER A 63 -4.08 9.12 -10.22
N LYS A 64 -3.82 9.39 -8.94
CA LYS A 64 -4.18 10.64 -8.24
C LYS A 64 -3.03 11.13 -7.36
N PHE A 65 -1.78 10.90 -7.78
CA PHE A 65 -0.61 11.10 -6.92
C PHE A 65 -0.41 12.57 -6.47
N SER A 66 -0.85 13.52 -7.30
CA SER A 66 -0.89 14.95 -6.95
C SER A 66 -1.77 15.23 -5.75
N ASP A 67 -2.85 14.46 -5.62
CA ASP A 67 -3.92 14.64 -4.62
C ASP A 67 -3.80 13.63 -3.47
N LYS A 68 -2.69 12.90 -3.38
CA LYS A 68 -2.44 11.95 -2.30
C LYS A 68 -2.52 12.65 -0.94
N ASN A 69 -3.12 11.98 0.04
CA ASN A 69 -3.08 12.43 1.43
C ASN A 69 -1.62 12.50 1.89
N HIS A 70 -1.21 13.60 2.54
CA HIS A 70 0.19 13.79 2.96
C HIS A 70 0.62 12.77 4.02
N LEU A 71 -0.32 12.13 4.72
CA LEU A 71 -0.05 11.12 5.75
C LEU A 71 0.31 9.75 5.19
N ASN A 72 0.10 9.50 3.90
CA ASN A 72 0.52 8.24 3.29
C ASN A 72 2.02 8.04 3.47
N ILE A 73 2.42 6.90 4.01
CA ILE A 73 3.82 6.48 3.96
C ILE A 73 4.22 6.31 2.48
N PRO A 74 5.40 6.80 2.07
CA PRO A 74 5.91 6.60 0.72
C PRO A 74 5.87 5.12 0.33
N GLY A 75 5.39 4.85 -0.88
CA GLY A 75 5.08 3.49 -1.31
C GLY A 75 4.23 3.46 -2.58
N PRO A 76 4.05 2.26 -3.16
CA PRO A 76 3.30 2.09 -4.40
C PRO A 76 1.81 2.41 -4.24
N ILE A 77 1.20 2.07 -3.10
CA ILE A 77 -0.23 2.24 -2.84
C ILE A 77 -0.43 3.46 -1.94
N TYR A 78 -1.40 4.31 -2.26
CA TYR A 78 -1.71 5.50 -1.48
C TYR A 78 -3.21 5.83 -1.58
N GLY A 79 -3.74 6.45 -0.52
CA GLY A 79 -5.03 7.13 -0.57
C GLY A 79 -4.89 8.58 -1.05
N ALA A 80 -5.82 9.05 -1.86
CA ALA A 80 -5.95 10.43 -2.31
C ALA A 80 -7.28 11.01 -1.79
N GLU A 81 -8.14 11.49 -2.68
CA GLU A 81 -9.50 11.90 -2.34
C GLU A 81 -10.42 10.68 -2.13
N THR A 82 -10.25 10.01 -0.99
CA THR A 82 -11.09 8.89 -0.54
C THR A 82 -12.37 9.40 0.14
N ASP A 83 -13.40 8.57 0.15
CA ASP A 83 -14.64 8.81 0.88
C ASP A 83 -14.43 8.78 2.41
N THR A 84 -15.47 9.16 3.14
CA THR A 84 -15.49 9.16 4.62
C THR A 84 -16.39 8.04 5.16
N CYS A 85 -16.60 6.97 4.40
CA CYS A 85 -17.39 5.80 4.83
C CYS A 85 -16.59 4.86 5.73
N CYS A 86 -15.29 5.12 5.93
CA CYS A 86 -14.42 4.43 6.89
C CYS A 86 -14.28 2.94 6.61
N THR A 87 -14.26 2.53 5.34
CA THR A 87 -14.23 1.11 4.95
C THR A 87 -12.81 0.56 4.92
N GLY A 88 -11.82 1.40 4.60
CA GLY A 88 -10.40 1.06 4.52
C GLY A 88 -9.84 0.47 5.80
N PRO A 89 -10.00 1.08 7.00
CA PRO A 89 -9.54 0.48 8.26
C PRO A 89 -10.21 -0.86 8.60
N GLN A 90 -11.41 -1.15 8.07
CA GLN A 90 -12.06 -2.44 8.27
C GLN A 90 -11.45 -3.51 7.35
N GLU A 91 -11.17 -3.14 6.10
CA GLU A 91 -10.62 -4.05 5.10
C GLU A 91 -9.11 -4.28 5.28
N ALA A 92 -8.37 -3.24 5.70
CA ALA A 92 -6.92 -3.22 5.86
C ALA A 92 -6.49 -2.58 7.20
N PRO A 93 -6.88 -3.17 8.35
CA PRO A 93 -6.62 -2.59 9.68
C PRO A 93 -5.14 -2.40 10.00
N ASP A 94 -4.26 -3.20 9.40
CA ASP A 94 -2.81 -3.13 9.63
C ASP A 94 -2.10 -2.16 8.68
N ASN A 95 -2.81 -1.53 7.74
CA ASN A 95 -2.23 -0.72 6.69
C ASN A 95 -2.90 0.66 6.51
N VAL A 96 -4.18 0.79 6.86
CA VAL A 96 -4.98 1.99 6.61
C VAL A 96 -5.46 2.63 7.91
N LEU A 97 -5.35 3.95 7.98
CA LEU A 97 -5.93 4.81 9.01
C LEU A 97 -6.75 5.91 8.34
N LEU A 98 -7.47 6.67 9.15
CA LEU A 98 -8.21 7.85 8.73
C LEU A 98 -7.54 9.10 9.26
N ASP A 99 -7.54 10.18 8.49
CA ASP A 99 -7.14 11.49 8.99
C ASP A 99 -8.26 12.17 9.81
N GLU A 100 -8.06 13.44 10.18
CA GLU A 100 -8.99 14.21 11.02
C GLU A 100 -10.36 14.48 10.35
N ILE A 101 -10.43 14.46 9.01
CA ILE A 101 -11.68 14.67 8.26
C ILE A 101 -12.29 13.35 7.76
N GLY A 102 -11.66 12.22 8.06
CA GLY A 102 -12.14 10.89 7.71
C GLY A 102 -11.64 10.36 6.36
N GLN A 103 -10.63 11.00 5.74
CA GLN A 103 -10.00 10.44 4.54
C GLN A 103 -9.04 9.31 4.91
N GLU A 104 -9.11 8.23 4.13
CA GLU A 104 -8.26 7.06 4.25
C GLU A 104 -6.84 7.32 3.72
N PHE A 105 -5.83 6.92 4.50
CA PHE A 105 -4.43 6.95 4.09
C PHE A 105 -3.71 5.66 4.48
N VAL A 106 -2.71 5.27 3.69
CA VAL A 106 -1.87 4.09 3.92
C VAL A 106 -0.73 4.48 4.86
N PHE A 107 -0.80 4.07 6.12
CA PHE A 107 0.23 4.36 7.11
C PHE A 107 1.38 3.34 7.10
N LYS A 108 1.14 2.16 6.51
CA LYS A 108 2.10 1.06 6.36
C LYS A 108 1.84 0.35 5.03
N GLN A 109 2.85 0.24 4.17
CA GLN A 109 2.73 -0.56 2.95
C GLN A 109 2.63 -2.05 3.26
N ALA A 110 2.10 -2.82 2.31
CA ALA A 110 2.05 -4.26 2.44
C ALA A 110 3.46 -4.85 2.57
N SER A 111 3.61 -5.78 3.51
CA SER A 111 4.84 -6.54 3.74
C SER A 111 4.71 -8.02 3.36
N ASN A 112 3.52 -8.44 2.94
CA ASN A 112 3.20 -9.81 2.56
C ASN A 112 1.90 -9.88 1.72
N VAL A 113 1.60 -11.07 1.19
CA VAL A 113 0.41 -11.34 0.35
C VAL A 113 -0.91 -10.96 1.03
N ASN A 114 -1.05 -11.17 2.35
CA ASN A 114 -2.31 -10.90 3.04
C ASN A 114 -2.53 -9.39 3.21
N GLU A 115 -1.49 -8.66 3.61
CA GLU A 115 -1.55 -7.19 3.68
C GLU A 115 -1.79 -6.58 2.29
N PHE A 116 -1.18 -7.13 1.23
CA PHE A 116 -1.46 -6.67 -0.13
C PHE A 116 -2.92 -6.95 -0.55
N ARG A 117 -3.45 -8.14 -0.26
CA ARG A 117 -4.88 -8.44 -0.48
C ARG A 117 -5.79 -7.46 0.26
N ASN A 118 -5.45 -7.14 1.51
CA ASN A 118 -6.21 -6.21 2.32
C ASN A 118 -6.21 -4.80 1.71
N LEU A 119 -5.06 -4.29 1.26
CA LEU A 119 -4.98 -2.99 0.60
C LEU A 119 -5.77 -2.93 -0.72
N VAL A 120 -5.68 -3.99 -1.54
CA VAL A 120 -6.51 -4.12 -2.75
C VAL A 120 -8.00 -4.14 -2.40
N SER A 121 -8.34 -4.80 -1.29
CA SER A 121 -9.71 -4.83 -0.77
C SER A 121 -10.22 -3.44 -0.39
N ALA A 122 -9.45 -2.71 0.43
CA ALA A 122 -9.79 -1.36 0.86
C ALA A 122 -10.10 -0.46 -0.34
N ALA A 123 -9.23 -0.46 -1.34
CA ALA A 123 -9.42 0.33 -2.55
C ALA A 123 -10.66 -0.02 -3.40
N ILE A 124 -11.07 -1.29 -3.41
CA ILE A 124 -12.27 -1.74 -4.14
C ILE A 124 -13.56 -1.44 -3.35
N CYS A 125 -13.47 -1.45 -2.02
CA CYS A 125 -14.59 -1.15 -1.14
C CYS A 125 -14.91 0.35 -1.10
N GLU A 126 -13.87 1.18 -1.23
CA GLU A 126 -13.95 2.63 -1.25
C GLU A 126 -14.74 3.11 -2.49
N CYS A 127 -15.72 3.97 -2.27
CA CYS A 127 -16.73 4.27 -3.29
C CYS A 127 -16.30 5.34 -4.31
N PHE A 128 -15.26 6.13 -4.02
CA PHE A 128 -14.84 7.28 -4.85
C PHE A 128 -13.61 6.98 -5.71
N GLU A 129 -13.14 5.73 -5.72
CA GLU A 129 -11.92 5.31 -6.42
C GLU A 129 -10.73 6.19 -6.00
N GLY A 130 -10.63 6.47 -4.70
CA GLY A 130 -9.67 7.38 -4.10
C GLY A 130 -8.27 6.79 -3.93
N TYR A 131 -8.07 5.50 -4.19
CA TYR A 131 -6.77 4.84 -4.09
C TYR A 131 -6.00 4.81 -5.41
N GLY A 132 -4.69 5.05 -5.32
CA GLY A 132 -3.73 4.82 -6.40
C GLY A 132 -2.77 3.67 -6.08
N ILE A 133 -2.18 3.07 -7.11
CA ILE A 133 -1.18 1.97 -7.01
C ILE A 133 0.08 2.24 -7.86
N ASP A 134 0.24 3.46 -8.36
CA ASP A 134 1.32 3.87 -9.23
C ASP A 134 2.41 4.68 -8.52
N GLY A 135 2.44 4.67 -7.18
CA GLY A 135 3.36 5.47 -6.37
C GLY A 135 4.85 5.25 -6.73
N ASP A 136 5.25 4.04 -7.11
CA ASP A 136 6.61 3.73 -7.55
C ASP A 136 7.07 4.55 -8.77
N SER A 137 6.13 5.03 -9.58
CA SER A 137 6.42 5.86 -10.76
C SER A 137 6.58 7.35 -10.42
N HIS A 138 6.24 7.75 -9.19
CA HIS A 138 6.19 9.16 -8.77
C HIS A 138 7.16 9.49 -7.64
N TRP A 139 7.32 8.58 -6.67
CA TRP A 139 8.26 8.77 -5.58
C TRP A 139 9.70 8.84 -6.11
N ARG A 140 10.45 9.75 -5.50
CA ARG A 140 11.90 9.94 -5.72
C ARG A 140 12.54 10.14 -4.37
N LEU A 141 13.84 9.91 -4.26
CA LEU A 141 14.56 10.07 -2.99
C LEU A 141 14.33 11.44 -2.33
N SER A 142 14.30 12.53 -3.11
CA SER A 142 14.04 13.87 -2.58
C SER A 142 12.66 13.99 -1.94
N LEU A 143 11.62 13.47 -2.58
CA LEU A 143 10.24 13.52 -2.06
C LEU A 143 10.07 12.66 -0.81
N ILE A 144 10.75 11.51 -0.75
CA ILE A 144 10.74 10.63 0.42
C ILE A 144 11.41 11.32 1.61
N ARG A 145 12.55 11.98 1.40
CA ARG A 145 13.22 12.77 2.44
C ARG A 145 12.38 13.94 2.92
N ASP A 146 11.75 14.67 2.00
CA ASP A 146 10.88 15.78 2.34
C ASP A 146 9.69 15.30 3.19
N TRP A 147 9.07 14.18 2.80
CA TRP A 147 8.04 13.53 3.61
C TRP A 147 8.57 13.16 5.00
N TRP A 148 9.73 12.49 5.09
CA TRP A 148 10.31 12.07 6.36
C TRP A 148 10.59 13.24 7.29
N ARG A 149 11.04 14.39 6.77
CA ARG A 149 11.29 15.60 7.57
C ARG A 149 10.03 16.15 8.22
N THR A 150 8.85 15.93 7.62
CA THR A 150 7.55 16.39 8.17
C THR A 150 6.96 15.46 9.24
N ARG A 151 7.58 14.29 9.53
CA ARG A 151 7.07 13.32 10.51
C ARG A 151 6.79 13.92 11.89
N GLY A 152 7.61 14.89 12.31
CA GLY A 152 7.41 15.59 13.58
C GLY A 152 6.11 16.38 13.62
N ASP A 153 5.68 16.93 12.48
CA ASP A 153 4.43 17.67 12.34
C ASP A 153 3.24 16.71 12.28
N MET A 154 3.39 15.59 11.57
CA MET A 154 2.39 14.51 11.52
C MET A 154 2.08 13.94 12.90
N LEU A 155 3.12 13.71 13.73
CA LEU A 155 2.95 13.26 15.11
C LEU A 155 2.15 14.22 16.00
N ARG A 156 2.03 15.50 15.60
CA ARG A 156 1.25 16.51 16.32
C ARG A 156 -0.18 16.66 15.77
N GLN A 157 -0.51 16.01 14.64
CA GLN A 157 -1.86 16.02 14.11
C GLN A 157 -2.77 15.15 14.98
N GLU A 158 -3.99 15.64 15.25
CA GLU A 158 -5.00 14.91 16.00
C GLU A 158 -5.71 13.93 15.06
N ILE A 159 -5.14 12.74 14.91
CA ILE A 159 -5.84 11.64 14.24
C ILE A 159 -6.81 11.00 15.22
N SER A 160 -8.06 10.85 14.80
CA SER A 160 -9.12 10.34 15.65
C SER A 160 -8.95 8.85 15.94
N GLU A 161 -8.60 8.53 17.19
CA GLU A 161 -8.63 7.16 17.72
C GLU A 161 -10.04 6.55 17.69
N GLN A 162 -11.10 7.38 17.59
CA GLN A 162 -12.48 6.92 17.65
C GLN A 162 -12.86 6.00 16.49
N TRP A 163 -12.23 6.18 15.33
CA TRP A 163 -12.55 5.45 14.10
C TRP A 163 -11.47 4.46 13.70
N CYS A 164 -10.39 4.39 14.47
CA CYS A 164 -9.21 3.59 14.18
C CYS A 164 -8.98 2.56 15.29
N ASN A 165 -8.39 1.41 14.94
CA ASN A 165 -7.89 0.51 15.97
C ASN A 165 -6.74 1.18 16.74
N ALA A 166 -6.79 1.19 18.06
CA ALA A 166 -5.76 1.74 18.93
C ALA A 166 -4.38 1.15 18.61
N ASP A 167 -4.30 -0.16 18.29
CA ASP A 167 -3.05 -0.81 17.94
C ASP A 167 -2.45 -0.24 16.65
N SER A 168 -3.27 -0.01 15.62
CA SER A 168 -2.84 0.57 14.33
C SER A 168 -2.35 2.01 14.51
N PHE A 169 -3.04 2.78 15.36
CA PHE A 169 -2.60 4.13 15.70
C PHE A 169 -1.24 4.15 16.41
N GLN A 170 -1.03 3.23 17.36
CA GLN A 170 0.27 3.08 18.02
C GLN A 170 1.36 2.56 17.08
N GLN A 171 1.02 1.75 16.07
CA GLN A 171 1.96 1.35 15.02
C GLN A 171 2.37 2.55 14.15
N TRP A 172 1.41 3.39 13.73
CA TRP A 172 1.71 4.60 12.98
C TRP A 172 2.61 5.58 13.75
N LYS A 173 2.34 5.80 15.04
CA LYS A 173 3.22 6.62 15.90
C LYS A 173 4.65 6.08 15.94
N ARG A 174 4.81 4.77 16.16
CA ARG A 174 6.12 4.11 16.18
C ARG A 174 6.84 4.23 14.84
N ALA A 175 6.12 4.05 13.73
CA ALA A 175 6.64 4.25 12.38
C ALA A 175 7.25 5.65 12.22
N LEU A 176 6.51 6.70 12.60
CA LEU A 176 7.00 8.09 12.53
C LEU A 176 8.11 8.42 13.54
N GLN A 177 8.22 7.66 14.64
CA GLN A 177 9.27 7.83 15.64
C GLN A 177 10.61 7.19 15.24
N GLY A 178 10.62 6.33 14.22
CA GLY A 178 11.85 5.75 13.68
C GLY A 178 11.67 4.41 12.99
N ASP A 179 10.63 3.64 13.33
CA ASP A 179 10.50 2.26 12.83
C ASP A 179 10.31 2.21 11.30
N ALA A 180 9.83 3.28 10.67
CA ALA A 180 9.70 3.37 9.21
C ALA A 180 11.03 3.64 8.49
N GLU A 181 12.08 4.09 9.17
CA GLU A 181 13.29 4.58 8.52
C GLU A 181 13.94 3.50 7.65
N GLY A 182 14.13 2.29 8.17
CA GLY A 182 14.71 1.17 7.40
C GLY A 182 13.88 0.81 6.17
N TYR A 183 12.55 0.84 6.26
CA TYR A 183 11.66 0.65 5.13
C TYR A 183 11.85 1.75 4.06
N LEU A 184 11.90 3.03 4.48
CA LEU A 184 12.06 4.16 3.57
C LEU A 184 13.42 4.15 2.87
N GLN A 185 14.48 3.73 3.57
CA GLN A 185 15.81 3.55 2.99
C GLN A 185 15.81 2.51 1.86
N VAL A 186 15.19 1.34 2.10
CA VAL A 186 15.04 0.28 1.10
C VAL A 186 14.16 0.75 -0.05
N TYR A 187 13.03 1.38 0.24
CA TYR A 187 12.10 1.86 -0.78
C TYR A 187 12.72 2.96 -1.66
N ALA A 188 13.43 3.92 -1.05
CA ALA A 188 14.11 4.97 -1.77
C ALA A 188 15.22 4.42 -2.68
N PHE A 189 15.97 3.41 -2.21
CA PHE A 189 16.90 2.70 -3.08
C PHE A 189 16.20 2.07 -4.27
N PHE A 190 15.08 1.37 -4.02
CA PHE A 190 14.32 0.67 -5.04
C PHE A 190 13.82 1.61 -6.15
N VAL A 191 13.18 2.73 -5.82
CA VAL A 191 12.62 3.65 -6.83
C VAL A 191 13.71 4.37 -7.64
N GLU A 192 14.88 4.64 -7.06
CA GLU A 192 15.99 5.28 -7.78
C GLU A 192 16.74 4.31 -8.70
N ASN A 193 16.84 3.03 -8.31
CA ASN A 193 17.66 2.04 -9.01
C ASN A 193 16.85 1.04 -9.85
N GLY A 194 15.54 0.96 -9.66
CA GLY A 194 14.65 0.00 -10.32
C GLY A 194 14.90 -1.46 -9.93
N ARG A 195 15.54 -1.71 -8.76
CA ARG A 195 15.81 -3.05 -8.23
C ARG A 195 15.90 -3.05 -6.71
N VAL A 196 15.61 -4.20 -6.11
CA VAL A 196 15.79 -4.43 -4.67
C VAL A 196 17.29 -4.37 -4.31
N PRO A 197 17.67 -3.76 -3.17
CA PRO A 197 19.05 -3.77 -2.71
C PRO A 197 19.52 -5.17 -2.31
N ASN A 198 20.82 -5.41 -2.43
CA ASN A 198 21.52 -6.59 -1.95
C ASN A 198 22.58 -6.21 -0.90
N GLU A 199 23.22 -7.20 -0.28
CA GLU A 199 24.16 -7.00 0.83
C GLU A 199 25.36 -6.08 0.57
N SER A 200 25.69 -5.84 -0.71
CA SER A 200 26.78 -4.94 -1.10
C SER A 200 26.33 -3.51 -1.38
N ASP A 201 25.02 -3.25 -1.42
CA ASP A 201 24.48 -1.93 -1.71
C ASP A 201 24.50 -1.03 -0.47
N VAL A 202 24.75 0.26 -0.72
CA VAL A 202 24.65 1.30 0.31
C VAL A 202 23.27 1.94 0.20
N LEU A 203 22.49 1.87 1.27
CA LEU A 203 21.17 2.49 1.32
C LEU A 203 21.28 4.02 1.51
N PRO A 204 20.39 4.81 0.90
CA PRO A 204 20.38 6.26 1.09
C PRO A 204 19.98 6.64 2.51
N ASP A 205 20.59 7.69 3.08
CA ASP A 205 20.15 8.28 4.34
C ASP A 205 18.86 9.10 4.16
N MET A 206 18.01 9.15 5.19
CA MET A 206 16.72 9.87 5.18
C MET A 206 16.81 11.32 5.69
N CYS A 207 17.98 11.76 6.17
CA CYS A 207 18.19 13.14 6.64
C CYS A 207 18.18 14.19 5.51
#